data_AF-A0A3D3WDK7-F1
#
_entry.id   AF-A0A3D3WDK7-F1
#
_cell.length_a   1.000
_cell.length_b   1.000
_cell.length_c   1.000
_cell.angle_alpha   90.00
_cell.angle_beta   90.00
_cell.angle_gamma   90.00
#
_symmetry.space_group_name_H-M   'P 1'
#
loop_
_entity.id
_entity.type
_entity.pdbx_description
1 polymer ?
#
loop_
_entity_poly.entity_id
_entity_poly.type
_entity_poly.pdbx_seq_one_letter_code
_entity_poly.pdbx_strand_id
1 'polypeptide(L)'
;MSDTRLLAADGTPLKRKLAQSLFRTKLRTFGLVCPLLALIISAFVIPIVFMLSASVYDDRYASLMPKSTIAVSEWDGESPVTEDMAAAMVADLIIAKEQKTIGRVANRVNREFSGATSLFKSTARSAKKFEPPYLEALENKDKKWQNIEMWQAIKVASKTYTLGYVANALDMRVKATGGFEPQDELRQIH
;
A
#
# COMPACT_ATOMS: atom_id res chain seq x y z
N MET A 1 37.40 41.96 -41.82
CA MET A 1 36.82 40.83 -42.56
C MET A 1 35.36 40.76 -42.18
N SER A 2 34.48 41.11 -43.12
CA SER A 2 33.05 41.27 -42.89
C SER A 2 32.39 39.91 -42.71
N ASP A 3 31.71 39.72 -41.59
CA ASP A 3 31.01 38.49 -41.21
C ASP A 3 29.79 38.30 -42.15
N THR A 4 29.94 37.47 -43.18
CA THR A 4 28.91 37.24 -44.21
C THR A 4 27.71 36.51 -43.61
N ARG A 5 26.81 37.27 -42.98
CA ARG A 5 25.50 36.77 -42.54
C ARG A 5 24.72 36.36 -43.79
N LEU A 6 24.54 35.06 -44.01
CA LEU A 6 23.65 34.53 -45.04
C LEU A 6 22.20 34.90 -44.66
N LEU A 7 21.67 35.92 -45.33
CA LEU A 7 20.32 36.44 -45.15
C LEU A 7 19.36 35.78 -46.14
N ALA A 8 18.13 35.51 -45.71
CA ALA A 8 17.04 35.17 -46.63
C ALA A 8 16.64 36.40 -47.46
N ALA A 9 15.84 36.22 -48.52
CA ALA A 9 15.44 37.27 -49.47
C ALA A 9 14.76 38.52 -48.83
N ASP A 10 14.39 38.46 -47.55
CA ASP A 10 13.76 39.53 -46.77
C ASP A 10 14.62 40.05 -45.60
N GLY A 11 15.93 39.78 -45.59
CA GLY A 11 16.86 40.34 -44.61
C GLY A 11 16.87 39.65 -43.24
N THR A 12 16.10 38.57 -43.06
CA THR A 12 16.14 37.76 -41.83
C THR A 12 17.27 36.72 -41.88
N PRO A 13 17.97 36.43 -40.75
CA PRO A 13 19.01 35.40 -40.74
C PRO A 13 18.45 34.03 -41.16
N LEU A 14 19.03 33.41 -42.18
CA LEU A 14 18.53 32.19 -42.80
C LEU A 14 18.33 31.04 -41.79
N LYS A 15 19.23 30.93 -40.80
CA LYS A 15 19.14 29.96 -39.70
C LYS A 15 17.85 30.08 -38.88
N ARG A 16 17.36 31.31 -38.65
CA ARG A 16 16.16 31.57 -37.84
C ARG A 16 14.89 31.17 -38.58
N LYS A 17 14.81 31.45 -39.89
CA LYS A 17 13.70 31.01 -40.74
C LYS A 17 13.67 29.50 -40.94
N LEU A 18 14.84 28.88 -41.12
CA LEU A 18 14.94 27.42 -41.20
C LEU A 18 14.47 26.76 -39.89
N ALA A 19 14.92 27.26 -38.73
CA ALA A 19 14.49 26.75 -37.42
C ALA A 19 12.97 26.90 -37.20
N GLN A 20 12.36 28.03 -37.60
CA GLN A 20 10.92 28.24 -37.50
C GLN A 20 10.12 27.31 -38.43
N SER A 21 10.58 27.13 -39.67
CA SER A 21 9.94 26.20 -40.62
C SER A 21 10.03 24.76 -40.10
N LEU A 22 11.18 24.36 -39.56
CA LEU A 22 11.38 23.04 -38.97
C LEU A 22 10.50 22.84 -37.73
N PHE A 23 10.36 23.84 -36.85
CA PHE A 23 9.49 23.74 -35.67
C PHE A 23 8.01 23.59 -36.06
N ARG A 24 7.51 24.34 -37.06
CA ARG A 24 6.13 24.23 -37.55
C ARG A 24 5.84 22.87 -38.18
N THR A 25 6.77 22.34 -38.97
CA THR A 25 6.62 21.01 -39.56
C THR A 25 6.68 19.92 -38.48
N LYS A 26 7.61 20.01 -37.53
CA LYS A 26 7.70 19.08 -36.39
C LYS A 26 6.46 19.11 -35.52
N LEU A 27 5.90 20.29 -35.22
CA LEU A 27 4.69 20.43 -34.42
C LEU A 27 3.47 19.86 -35.14
N ARG A 28 3.37 20.03 -36.47
CA ARG A 28 2.30 19.42 -37.28
C ARG A 28 2.41 17.89 -37.31
N THR A 29 3.61 17.35 -37.47
CA THR A 29 3.87 15.91 -37.40
C THR A 29 3.60 15.36 -36.00
N PHE A 30 4.00 16.06 -34.95
CA PHE A 30 3.72 15.68 -33.56
C PHE A 30 2.21 15.73 -33.26
N GLY A 31 1.51 16.75 -33.77
CA GLY A 31 0.06 16.87 -33.67
C GLY A 31 -0.72 15.75 -34.36
N LEU A 32 -0.15 15.10 -35.39
CA LEU A 32 -0.74 13.92 -36.03
C LEU A 32 -0.56 12.64 -35.19
N VAL A 33 0.51 12.55 -34.40
CA VAL A 33 0.82 11.39 -33.53
C VAL A 33 0.20 11.54 -32.14
N CYS A 34 0.04 12.77 -31.66
CA CYS A 34 -0.53 13.09 -30.35
C CYS A 34 -1.88 12.40 -30.05
N PRO A 35 -2.88 12.35 -30.95
CA PRO A 35 -4.16 11.71 -30.67
C PRO A 35 -4.02 10.21 -30.39
N LEU A 36 -3.19 9.52 -31.18
CA LEU A 36 -2.91 8.10 -30.99
C LEU A 36 -2.14 7.87 -29.68
N LEU A 37 -1.15 8.70 -29.39
CA LEU A 37 -0.39 8.63 -28.15
C LEU A 37 -1.27 8.89 -26.91
N ALA A 38 -2.14 9.90 -26.98
CA ALA A 38 -3.08 10.22 -25.91
C ALA A 38 -4.06 9.07 -25.64
N LEU A 39 -4.54 8.41 -26.69
CA LEU A 39 -5.36 7.20 -26.57
C LEU A 39 -4.59 6.09 -25.84
N ILE A 40 -3.33 5.83 -26.20
CA ILE A 40 -2.50 4.80 -25.55
C ILE A 40 -2.27 5.15 -24.08
N ILE A 41 -1.92 6.40 -23.77
CA ILE A 41 -1.72 6.85 -22.39
C ILE A 41 -3.02 6.69 -21.58
N SER A 42 -4.16 7.10 -22.14
CA SER A 42 -5.45 7.01 -21.46
C SER A 42 -5.91 5.56 -21.24
N ALA A 43 -5.71 4.68 -22.23
CA ALA A 43 -6.20 3.31 -22.19
C ALA A 43 -5.28 2.35 -21.43
N PHE A 44 -3.97 2.61 -21.42
CA PHE A 44 -2.99 1.71 -20.81
C PHE A 44 -2.24 2.36 -19.64
N VAL A 45 -1.60 3.50 -19.86
CA VAL A 45 -0.70 4.09 -18.85
C VAL A 45 -1.46 4.52 -17.59
N ILE A 46 -2.59 5.21 -17.73
CA ILE A 46 -3.41 5.65 -16.59
C ILE A 46 -3.91 4.45 -15.78
N PRO A 47 -4.57 3.43 -16.38
CA PRO A 47 -4.99 2.23 -15.63
C PRO A 47 -3.83 1.48 -14.97
N ILE A 48 -2.68 1.35 -15.65
CA ILE A 48 -1.49 0.70 -15.08
C ILE A 48 -0.99 1.46 -13.85
N VAL A 49 -0.84 2.79 -13.93
CA VAL A 49 -0.41 3.60 -12.78
C VAL A 49 -1.42 3.50 -11.64
N PHE A 50 -2.72 3.54 -11.94
CA PHE A 50 -3.76 3.38 -10.93
C PHE A 50 -3.68 2.00 -10.25
N MET A 51 -3.55 0.92 -11.03
CA MET A 51 -3.39 -0.43 -10.50
C MET A 51 -2.11 -0.60 -9.67
N LEU A 52 -0.99 0.00 -10.10
CA LEU A 52 0.26 -0.01 -9.35
C LEU A 52 0.16 0.80 -8.04
N SER A 53 -0.54 1.93 -8.05
CA SER A 53 -0.75 2.73 -6.82
C SER A 53 -1.60 2.00 -5.78
N ALA A 54 -2.61 1.25 -6.22
CA ALA A 54 -3.42 0.39 -5.37
C ALA A 54 -2.60 -0.77 -4.75
N SER A 55 -1.41 -1.06 -5.30
CA SER A 55 -0.45 -2.02 -4.78
C SER A 55 0.44 -1.44 -3.66
N VAL A 56 0.40 -0.14 -3.39
CA VAL A 56 1.24 0.48 -2.34
C VAL A 56 0.38 1.08 -1.23
N TYR A 57 -0.88 1.41 -1.52
CA TYR A 57 -1.82 2.02 -0.59
C TYR A 57 -2.90 1.04 -0.14
N ASP A 58 -2.99 0.78 1.16
CA ASP A 58 -4.05 -0.03 1.78
C ASP A 58 -4.33 0.42 3.22
N ASP A 59 -5.30 1.33 3.38
CA ASP A 59 -5.73 1.87 4.68
C ASP A 59 -6.80 1.04 5.39
N ARG A 60 -7.17 -0.14 4.88
CA ARG A 60 -8.37 -0.86 5.34
C ARG A 60 -8.29 -1.27 6.81
N TYR A 61 -7.10 -1.63 7.31
CA TYR A 61 -6.94 -1.90 8.74
C TYR A 61 -6.93 -0.60 9.53
N ALA A 62 -6.09 0.37 9.14
CA ALA A 62 -5.91 1.64 9.82
C ALA A 62 -7.21 2.42 10.01
N SER A 63 -8.06 2.46 8.97
CA SER A 63 -9.33 3.17 8.97
C SER A 63 -10.42 2.48 9.80
N LEU A 64 -10.37 1.15 9.93
CA LEU A 64 -11.40 0.36 10.60
C LEU A 64 -11.03 -0.05 12.04
N MET A 65 -9.74 0.03 12.38
CA MET A 65 -9.17 -0.32 13.69
C MET A 65 -8.20 0.78 14.17
N PRO A 66 -8.70 2.02 14.39
CA PRO A 66 -7.83 3.16 14.66
C PRO A 66 -7.10 3.09 16.00
N LYS A 67 -7.71 2.52 17.06
CA LYS A 67 -7.09 2.46 18.38
C LYS A 67 -5.93 1.46 18.39
N SER A 68 -6.15 0.25 17.86
CA SER A 68 -5.10 -0.76 17.77
C SER A 68 -4.01 -0.35 16.79
N THR A 69 -4.34 0.39 15.74
CA THR A 69 -3.36 0.98 14.81
C THR A 69 -2.40 1.90 15.55
N ILE A 70 -2.91 2.81 16.38
CA ILE A 70 -2.08 3.72 17.18
C ILE A 70 -1.22 2.91 18.16
N ALA A 71 -1.82 2.04 18.97
CA ALA A 71 -1.11 1.27 19.98
C ALA A 71 0.02 0.38 19.41
N VAL A 72 -0.18 -0.21 18.24
CA VAL A 72 0.80 -1.10 17.59
C VAL A 72 1.83 -0.32 16.77
N SER A 73 1.55 0.95 16.43
CA SER A 73 2.48 1.77 15.63
C SER A 73 3.75 2.14 16.40
N GLU A 74 3.64 2.34 17.71
CA GLU A 74 4.75 2.69 18.62
C GLU A 74 5.53 1.47 19.10
N TRP A 75 4.94 0.27 19.02
CA TRP A 75 5.58 -0.98 19.43
C TRP A 75 6.76 -1.33 18.53
N ASP A 76 7.82 -1.92 19.06
CA ASP A 76 9.04 -2.28 18.30
C ASP A 76 8.85 -3.49 17.38
N GLY A 77 7.94 -4.40 17.72
CA GLY A 77 7.70 -5.65 16.99
C GLY A 77 8.35 -6.89 17.62
N GLU A 78 9.11 -6.72 18.70
CA GLU A 78 9.87 -7.80 19.36
C GLU A 78 9.57 -7.90 20.86
N SER A 79 9.32 -6.77 21.52
CA SER A 79 8.93 -6.73 22.92
C SER A 79 7.60 -7.44 23.15
N PRO A 80 7.34 -7.98 24.35
CA PRO A 80 6.03 -8.54 24.69
C PRO A 80 4.90 -7.55 24.42
N VAL A 81 3.75 -8.07 23.97
CA VAL A 81 2.56 -7.28 23.73
C VAL A 81 2.06 -6.71 25.05
N THR A 82 1.77 -5.41 25.07
CA THR A 82 1.30 -4.73 26.27
C THR A 82 -0.20 -4.88 26.44
N GLU A 83 -0.67 -4.75 27.68
CA GLU A 83 -2.10 -4.73 28.00
C GLU A 83 -2.83 -3.59 27.28
N ASP A 84 -2.18 -2.44 27.05
CA ASP A 84 -2.75 -1.31 26.31
C ASP A 84 -3.01 -1.67 24.83
N MET A 85 -2.11 -2.43 24.19
CA MET A 85 -2.32 -2.94 22.83
C MET A 85 -3.51 -3.90 22.77
N ALA A 86 -3.65 -4.77 23.77
CA ALA A 86 -4.78 -5.69 23.89
C ALA A 86 -6.11 -4.94 24.12
N ALA A 87 -6.14 -3.97 25.03
CA ALA A 87 -7.31 -3.13 25.29
C ALA A 87 -7.76 -2.37 24.03
N ALA A 88 -6.81 -1.78 23.30
CA ALA A 88 -7.07 -1.09 22.04
C ALA A 88 -7.63 -2.04 20.97
N MET A 89 -7.07 -3.26 20.86
CA MET A 89 -7.58 -4.30 19.97
C MET A 89 -9.02 -4.70 20.30
N VAL A 90 -9.32 -4.97 21.57
CA VAL A 90 -10.67 -5.37 22.00
C VAL A 90 -11.68 -4.26 21.72
N ALA A 91 -11.33 -3.01 22.01
CA ALA A 91 -12.19 -1.86 21.74
C ALA A 91 -12.56 -1.74 20.25
N ASP A 92 -11.58 -1.89 19.36
CA ASP A 92 -11.83 -1.83 17.92
C ASP A 92 -12.58 -3.08 17.40
N LEU A 93 -12.32 -4.27 17.95
CA LEU A 93 -13.07 -5.49 17.60
C LEU A 93 -14.57 -5.37 17.93
N ILE A 94 -14.92 -4.67 19.01
CA ILE A 94 -16.32 -4.39 19.37
C ILE A 94 -16.96 -3.50 18.30
N ILE A 95 -16.32 -2.38 17.96
CA ILE A 95 -16.83 -1.40 16.98
C ILE A 95 -16.93 -2.03 15.58
N ALA A 96 -15.88 -2.70 15.14
CA ALA A 96 -15.84 -3.32 13.81
C ALA A 96 -16.87 -4.44 13.67
N LYS A 97 -17.23 -5.13 14.76
CA LYS A 97 -18.36 -6.10 14.74
C LYS A 97 -19.69 -5.39 14.56
N GLU A 98 -19.94 -4.32 15.29
CA GLU A 98 -21.18 -3.53 15.20
C GLU A 98 -21.38 -2.96 13.78
N GLN A 99 -20.31 -2.44 13.20
CA GLN A 99 -20.30 -1.89 11.85
C GLN A 99 -20.22 -2.95 10.74
N LYS A 100 -20.16 -4.25 11.09
CA LYS A 100 -20.02 -5.39 10.16
C LYS A 100 -18.78 -5.31 9.26
N THR A 101 -17.69 -4.73 9.77
CA THR A 101 -16.45 -4.49 9.01
C THR A 101 -15.34 -5.50 9.31
N ILE A 102 -15.51 -6.36 10.32
CA ILE A 102 -14.51 -7.38 10.74
C ILE A 102 -13.98 -8.21 9.57
N GLY A 103 -14.82 -8.61 8.61
CA GLY A 103 -14.38 -9.39 7.46
C GLY A 103 -13.31 -8.67 6.62
N ARG A 104 -13.45 -7.35 6.45
CA ARG A 104 -12.50 -6.53 5.68
C ARG A 104 -11.17 -6.40 6.42
N VAL A 105 -11.22 -6.11 7.72
CA VAL A 105 -10.05 -6.05 8.61
C VAL A 105 -9.31 -7.39 8.61
N ALA A 106 -10.03 -8.47 8.88
CA ALA A 106 -9.44 -9.79 9.02
C ALA A 106 -8.78 -10.27 7.73
N ASN A 107 -9.38 -10.00 6.57
CA ASN A 107 -8.79 -10.32 5.27
C ASN A 107 -7.49 -9.54 5.02
N ARG A 108 -7.38 -8.30 5.49
CA ARG A 108 -6.14 -7.51 5.36
C ARG A 108 -5.01 -8.11 6.17
N VAL A 109 -5.29 -8.52 7.41
CA VAL A 109 -4.29 -9.16 8.28
C VAL A 109 -3.95 -10.57 7.81
N ASN A 110 -4.91 -11.30 7.23
CA ASN A 110 -4.70 -12.67 6.75
C ASN A 110 -3.67 -12.78 5.63
N ARG A 111 -3.40 -11.69 4.92
CA ARG A 111 -2.32 -11.61 3.93
C ARG A 111 -0.96 -11.78 4.59
N GLU A 112 -0.79 -11.20 5.77
CA GLU A 112 0.45 -11.28 6.54
C GLU A 112 0.51 -12.55 7.41
N PHE A 113 -0.64 -13.00 7.94
CA PHE A 113 -0.73 -14.16 8.84
C PHE A 113 -1.86 -15.13 8.48
N SER A 114 -1.51 -16.36 8.10
CA SER A 114 -2.49 -17.41 7.76
C SER A 114 -3.44 -17.72 8.92
N GLY A 115 -4.75 -17.62 8.67
CA GLY A 115 -5.78 -17.94 9.66
C GLY A 115 -6.20 -16.76 10.53
N ALA A 116 -5.74 -15.54 10.25
CA ALA A 116 -6.25 -14.33 10.90
C ALA A 116 -7.75 -14.12 10.63
N THR A 117 -8.26 -14.54 9.45
CA THR A 117 -9.68 -14.38 9.12
C THR A 117 -10.61 -15.06 10.12
N SER A 118 -10.33 -16.30 10.50
CA SER A 118 -11.13 -17.03 11.48
C SER A 118 -10.93 -16.48 12.89
N LEU A 119 -9.69 -16.15 13.26
CA LEU A 119 -9.32 -15.58 14.56
C LEU A 119 -10.07 -14.27 14.85
N PHE A 120 -10.02 -13.30 13.95
CA PHE A 120 -10.68 -12.01 14.14
C PHE A 120 -12.20 -12.18 14.22
N LYS A 121 -12.80 -13.03 13.37
CA LYS A 121 -14.25 -13.29 13.39
C LYS A 121 -14.69 -14.00 14.68
N SER A 122 -13.93 -14.98 15.18
CA SER A 122 -14.25 -15.70 16.42
C SER A 122 -14.08 -14.80 17.65
N THR A 123 -13.02 -13.99 17.66
CA THR A 123 -12.69 -13.08 18.76
C THR A 123 -13.70 -11.93 18.84
N ALA A 124 -13.98 -11.26 17.72
CA ALA A 124 -14.96 -10.17 17.66
C ALA A 124 -16.35 -10.59 18.15
N ARG A 125 -16.77 -11.84 17.86
CA ARG A 125 -18.05 -12.38 18.37
C ARG A 125 -18.15 -12.31 19.89
N SER A 126 -17.03 -12.50 20.60
CA SER A 126 -16.97 -12.55 22.07
C SER A 126 -16.43 -11.26 22.69
N ALA A 127 -15.91 -10.32 21.90
CA ALA A 127 -15.18 -9.14 22.38
C ALA A 127 -15.94 -8.29 23.41
N LYS A 128 -17.26 -8.13 23.27
CA LYS A 128 -18.10 -7.40 24.25
C LYS A 128 -18.16 -8.03 25.64
N LYS A 129 -17.76 -9.30 25.78
CA LYS A 129 -17.77 -10.04 27.05
C LYS A 129 -16.40 -10.08 27.73
N PHE A 130 -15.38 -9.49 27.11
CA PHE A 130 -14.05 -9.48 27.69
C PHE A 130 -13.98 -8.41 28.77
N GLU A 131 -13.30 -8.75 29.86
CA GLU A 131 -12.99 -7.87 30.97
C GLU A 131 -11.46 -7.83 31.11
N PRO A 132 -10.89 -6.74 31.67
CA PRO A 132 -9.47 -6.68 31.97
C PRO A 132 -9.04 -7.81 32.93
N PRO A 133 -7.85 -8.41 32.77
CA PRO A 133 -6.85 -8.13 31.72
C PRO A 133 -7.25 -8.64 30.34
N TYR A 134 -7.28 -7.74 29.35
CA TYR A 134 -7.68 -8.02 27.98
C TYR A 134 -6.69 -8.90 27.25
N LEU A 135 -5.40 -8.82 27.55
CA LEU A 135 -4.41 -9.71 26.96
C LEU A 135 -4.74 -11.17 27.31
N GLU A 136 -4.94 -11.45 28.60
CA GLU A 136 -5.35 -12.78 29.06
C GLU A 136 -6.70 -13.21 28.47
N ALA A 137 -7.67 -12.31 28.35
CA ALA A 137 -8.97 -12.61 27.74
C ALA A 137 -8.84 -13.01 26.26
N LEU A 138 -7.96 -12.34 25.49
CA LEU A 138 -7.66 -12.69 24.11
C LEU A 138 -6.96 -14.05 24.00
N GLU A 139 -5.95 -14.29 24.83
CA GLU A 139 -5.21 -15.55 24.84
C GLU A 139 -6.08 -16.75 25.24
N ASN A 140 -6.93 -16.57 26.26
CA ASN A 140 -7.91 -17.57 26.68
C ASN A 140 -8.95 -17.85 25.59
N LYS A 141 -9.27 -16.84 24.76
CA LYS A 141 -10.18 -17.02 23.64
C LYS A 141 -9.59 -17.90 22.55
N ASP A 142 -8.34 -17.66 22.18
CA ASP A 142 -7.61 -18.40 21.16
C ASP A 142 -6.09 -18.20 21.35
N LYS A 143 -5.36 -19.30 21.47
CA LYS A 143 -3.90 -19.28 21.71
C LYS A 143 -3.12 -18.57 20.62
N LYS A 144 -3.67 -18.37 19.42
CA LYS A 144 -3.01 -17.59 18.36
C LYS A 144 -2.72 -16.13 18.77
N TRP A 145 -3.44 -15.58 19.74
CA TRP A 145 -3.14 -14.25 20.29
C TRP A 145 -1.85 -14.20 21.10
N GLN A 146 -1.34 -15.35 21.57
CA GLN A 146 -0.01 -15.47 22.20
C GLN A 146 1.13 -15.42 21.18
N ASN A 147 0.84 -15.68 19.89
CA ASN A 147 1.87 -15.68 18.86
C ASN A 147 2.25 -14.23 18.52
N ILE A 148 3.50 -13.85 18.79
CA ILE A 148 4.03 -12.53 18.45
C ILE A 148 3.93 -12.23 16.94
N GLU A 149 4.02 -13.24 16.07
CA GLU A 149 3.88 -13.08 14.61
C GLU A 149 2.49 -12.56 14.22
N MET A 150 1.45 -12.89 15.00
CA MET A 150 0.10 -12.36 14.80
C MET A 150 0.08 -10.84 15.03
N TRP A 151 0.76 -10.36 16.07
CA TRP A 151 0.87 -8.94 16.39
C TRP A 151 1.78 -8.20 15.42
N GLN A 152 2.86 -8.85 14.97
CA GLN A 152 3.71 -8.35 13.89
C GLN A 152 2.92 -8.19 12.58
N ALA A 153 2.11 -9.19 12.22
CA ALA A 153 1.20 -9.12 11.08
C ALA A 153 0.17 -7.99 11.22
N ILE A 154 -0.36 -7.75 12.43
CA ILE A 154 -1.21 -6.59 12.71
C ILE A 154 -0.44 -5.28 12.49
N LYS A 155 0.80 -5.17 12.96
CA LYS A 155 1.65 -3.99 12.76
C LYS A 155 1.95 -3.71 11.29
N VAL A 156 2.20 -4.75 10.50
CA VAL A 156 2.38 -4.61 9.05
C VAL A 156 1.06 -4.21 8.39
N ALA A 157 -0.05 -4.80 8.83
CA ALA A 157 -1.39 -4.49 8.32
C ALA A 157 -1.85 -3.07 8.65
N SER A 158 -1.41 -2.51 9.79
CA SER A 158 -1.79 -1.17 10.25
C SER A 158 -1.11 -0.03 9.49
N LYS A 159 -0.04 -0.32 8.74
CA LYS A 159 0.61 0.66 7.86
C LYS A 159 -0.25 0.91 6.60
N THR A 160 -0.66 2.16 6.41
CA THR A 160 -1.40 2.62 5.22
C THR A 160 -0.59 2.50 3.93
N TYR A 161 0.70 2.77 4.00
CA TYR A 161 1.62 2.58 2.88
C TYR A 161 2.42 1.29 3.10
N THR A 162 2.42 0.40 2.10
CA THR A 162 3.12 -0.86 2.15
C THR A 162 3.98 -1.08 0.90
N LEU A 163 5.22 -1.53 1.10
CA LEU A 163 6.04 -2.09 0.03
C LEU A 163 5.80 -3.61 -0.14
N GLY A 164 4.86 -4.17 0.61
CA GLY A 164 4.61 -5.61 0.69
C GLY A 164 4.25 -6.24 -0.64
N TYR A 165 3.54 -5.55 -1.52
CA TYR A 165 3.20 -6.12 -2.83
C TYR A 165 4.39 -6.12 -3.81
N VAL A 166 5.27 -5.12 -3.72
CA VAL A 166 6.54 -5.11 -4.47
C VAL A 166 7.47 -6.19 -3.92
N ALA A 167 7.50 -6.35 -2.59
CA ALA A 167 8.24 -7.41 -1.94
C ALA A 167 7.73 -8.80 -2.36
N ASN A 168 6.41 -9.02 -2.33
CA ASN A 168 5.81 -10.31 -2.69
C ASN A 168 6.09 -10.68 -4.16
N ALA A 169 6.18 -9.70 -5.06
CA ALA A 169 6.57 -9.92 -6.45
C ALA A 169 8.04 -10.37 -6.62
N LEU A 170 8.83 -10.23 -5.57
CA LEU A 170 10.22 -10.68 -5.46
C LEU A 170 10.36 -11.83 -4.44
N ASP A 171 9.27 -12.53 -4.11
CA ASP A 171 9.19 -13.57 -3.08
C ASP A 171 9.69 -13.13 -1.69
N MET A 172 9.50 -11.86 -1.36
CA MET A 172 9.83 -11.26 -0.06
C MET A 172 8.59 -10.72 0.66
N ARG A 173 8.63 -10.64 1.99
CA ARG A 173 7.63 -9.96 2.82
C ARG A 173 8.27 -8.87 3.68
N VAL A 174 7.48 -7.88 4.08
CA VAL A 174 7.94 -6.76 4.92
C VAL A 174 7.89 -7.17 6.39
N LYS A 175 8.98 -6.97 7.13
CA LYS A 175 9.03 -7.23 8.57
C LYS A 175 8.33 -6.14 9.38
N ALA A 176 7.77 -6.52 10.53
CA ALA A 176 7.20 -5.60 11.51
C ALA A 176 8.25 -4.66 12.15
N THR A 177 9.51 -5.12 12.24
CA THR A 177 10.68 -4.37 12.74
C THR A 177 11.31 -3.47 11.67
N GLY A 178 10.87 -3.59 10.41
CA GLY A 178 11.46 -2.92 9.26
C GLY A 178 12.35 -3.85 8.42
N GLY A 179 12.49 -3.55 7.14
CA GLY A 179 13.21 -4.39 6.17
C GLY A 179 12.37 -5.49 5.53
N PHE A 180 13.05 -6.43 4.87
CA PHE A 180 12.44 -7.51 4.09
C PHE A 180 12.98 -8.88 4.54
N GLU A 181 12.16 -9.92 4.36
CA GLU A 181 12.56 -11.32 4.54
C GLU A 181 11.96 -12.21 3.46
N PRO A 182 12.57 -13.37 3.17
CA PRO A 182 11.98 -14.34 2.26
C PRO A 182 10.57 -14.74 2.71
N GLN A 183 9.70 -14.94 1.73
CA GLN A 183 8.37 -15.47 1.96
C GLN A 183 8.45 -16.94 2.40
N ASP A 184 7.50 -17.35 3.25
CA ASP A 184 7.33 -18.74 3.69
C ASP A 184 7.27 -19.68 2.47
N GLU A 185 7.96 -20.83 2.53
CA GLU A 185 8.10 -21.79 1.41
C GLU A 185 6.74 -22.20 0.84
N LEU A 186 5.71 -22.30 1.67
CA LEU A 186 4.33 -22.63 1.26
C LEU A 186 3.63 -21.54 0.44
N ARG A 187 4.25 -20.36 0.28
CA ARG A 187 3.69 -19.20 -0.42
C ARG A 187 4.61 -18.65 -1.52
N GLN A 188 5.78 -19.24 -1.76
CA GLN A 188 6.66 -18.82 -2.87
C GLN A 188 6.05 -19.22 -4.21
N ILE A 189 6.19 -18.37 -5.23
CA ILE A 189 5.71 -18.67 -6.58
C ILE A 189 6.87 -19.28 -7.37
N HIS A 190 6.89 -20.61 -7.53
CA HIS A 190 7.88 -21.31 -8.35
C HIS A 190 7.61 -21.20 -9.86
#